data_AF-A0A1Z5JQS5-F1
#
_entry.id   AF-A0A1Z5JQS5-F1
#
_cell.length_a   1.000
_cell.length_b   1.000
_cell.length_c   1.000
_cell.angle_alpha   90.00
_cell.angle_beta   90.00
_cell.angle_gamma   90.00
#
_symmetry.space_group_name_H-M   'P 1'
#
loop_
_entity.id
_entity.type
_entity.pdbx_description
1 polymer ?
#
loop_
_entity_poly.entity_id
_entity_poly.type
_entity_poly.pdbx_seq_one_letter_code
_entity_poly.pdbx_strand_id
1 'polypeptide(L)'
;MSVKQLLVRLIFLTWGISLCLSQSALSSDQASPRILRNHNRGGNNNDNDSGEDTSHRDHRSKPRSHEAKPNTRSGRNTSRGHSATRPSTTRTDSRRSNNRPAENHHRPNDDDDDDDDDSSKPSKAGGHHSGSRKTSRPTPSPETNPPTASRVEEGDLNIRFNKITYPDGEPASLQLPLTMEDYPITAETGAILRTQSLADAVVLEDDFDMLGKDPSRYVNALGGPPTFPNEDPNHPFWDDLEEVVDYQIIRRENGTTPFTLPMIWDGYDINDVADAVHNKYPGGHQATLLGWLYKDGLEVDYDVMPFRSNRDIVSLQFRFAHLNTWAIECVGAVNFCIKWTYGRPRPEEVAYQIATGQITQGVSEELQSKIASMNLENATSFTAYPEGSPSHPAWPAMHSAASAASLWISVVANLTPEQYCEALRVDYAVAYARTVAGVHYPTDNIMGLNLGQMIVAERMPDHFAENFGTDRAKIQAKIDRMRFDWNDFNVDDCSIAGVPIVG
;
A
#
# COMPACT_ATOMS: atom_id res chain seq x y z
N MET A 1 17.69 31.29 -4.12
CA MET A 1 17.68 29.84 -4.43
C MET A 1 18.99 29.49 -5.11
N SER A 2 19.77 28.55 -4.58
CA SER A 2 21.08 28.23 -5.16
C SER A 2 20.93 27.43 -6.46
N VAL A 3 21.91 27.50 -7.36
CA VAL A 3 21.94 26.70 -8.61
C VAL A 3 21.79 25.19 -8.31
N LYS A 4 22.25 24.74 -7.12
CA LYS A 4 22.07 23.36 -6.65
C LYS A 4 20.60 23.00 -6.39
N GLN A 5 19.82 23.91 -5.80
CA GLN A 5 18.39 23.70 -5.54
C GLN A 5 17.55 23.70 -6.83
N LEU A 6 17.97 24.44 -7.86
CA LEU A 6 17.31 24.47 -9.17
C LEU A 6 17.52 23.14 -9.94
N LEU A 7 18.73 22.58 -9.88
CA LEU A 7 19.05 21.31 -10.56
C LEU A 7 18.30 20.11 -9.96
N VAL A 8 18.17 20.07 -8.63
CA VAL A 8 17.40 19.02 -7.93
C VAL A 8 15.93 19.06 -8.36
N ARG A 9 15.31 20.24 -8.45
CA ARG A 9 13.92 20.37 -8.91
C ARG A 9 13.72 19.86 -10.34
N LEU A 10 14.65 20.15 -11.26
CA LEU A 10 14.53 19.75 -12.66
C LEU A 10 14.63 18.22 -12.86
N ILE A 11 15.44 17.53 -12.06
CA ILE A 11 15.61 16.07 -12.16
C ILE A 11 14.37 15.35 -11.62
N PHE A 12 13.84 15.77 -10.47
CA PHE A 12 12.63 15.17 -9.90
C PHE A 12 11.38 15.40 -10.77
N LEU A 13 11.24 16.59 -11.38
CA LEU A 13 10.14 16.88 -12.31
C LEU A 13 10.21 16.03 -13.59
N THR A 14 11.40 15.83 -14.16
CA THR A 14 11.53 15.09 -15.43
C THR A 14 11.36 13.58 -15.27
N TRP A 15 11.81 13.00 -14.15
CA TRP A 15 11.64 11.57 -13.86
C TRP A 15 10.24 11.20 -13.36
N GLY A 16 9.63 12.04 -12.53
CA GLY A 16 8.24 11.82 -12.08
C GLY A 16 7.25 11.85 -13.25
N ILE A 17 7.48 12.71 -14.24
CA ILE A 17 6.63 12.83 -15.43
C ILE A 17 6.82 11.62 -16.38
N SER A 18 8.04 11.12 -16.59
CA SER A 18 8.27 9.97 -17.48
C SER A 18 7.66 8.66 -16.96
N LEU A 19 7.70 8.41 -15.64
CA LEU A 19 7.11 7.19 -15.09
C LEU A 19 5.58 7.25 -15.10
N CYS A 20 4.98 8.39 -14.72
CA CYS A 20 3.52 8.56 -14.76
C CYS A 20 2.94 8.49 -16.19
N LEU A 21 3.62 9.07 -17.20
CA LEU A 21 3.14 9.04 -18.58
C LEU A 21 3.09 7.62 -19.18
N SER A 22 3.94 6.69 -18.70
CA SER A 22 3.92 5.30 -19.16
C SER A 22 2.71 4.50 -18.66
N GLN A 23 2.15 4.85 -17.48
CA GLN A 23 0.98 4.18 -16.92
C GLN A 23 -0.33 4.85 -17.36
N SER A 24 -0.38 6.18 -17.50
CA SER A 24 -1.56 6.85 -18.05
C SER A 24 -1.83 6.43 -19.51
N ALA A 25 -0.79 6.16 -20.31
CA ALA A 25 -0.92 5.68 -21.68
C ALA A 25 -1.47 4.24 -21.80
N LEU A 26 -1.48 3.46 -20.72
CA LEU A 26 -2.06 2.11 -20.70
C LEU A 26 -3.55 2.08 -20.27
N SER A 27 -4.07 3.17 -19.70
CA SER A 27 -5.48 3.24 -19.26
C SER A 27 -6.40 4.06 -20.17
N SER A 28 -5.85 4.78 -21.17
CA SER A 28 -6.62 5.75 -21.97
C SER A 28 -6.86 5.39 -23.44
N ASP A 29 -6.80 4.11 -23.84
CA ASP A 29 -7.17 3.68 -25.20
C ASP A 29 -8.38 2.72 -25.17
N GLN A 30 -9.55 3.26 -24.84
CA GLN A 30 -10.81 2.76 -25.40
C GLN A 30 -11.17 3.58 -26.64
N ALA A 31 -10.83 3.07 -27.82
CA ALA A 31 -11.50 3.45 -29.08
C ALA A 31 -11.36 2.37 -30.17
N SER A 32 -12.41 1.54 -30.29
CA SER A 32 -12.90 0.81 -31.48
C SER A 32 -11.99 -0.21 -32.19
N PRO A 33 -12.39 -1.50 -32.27
CA PRO A 33 -11.76 -2.44 -33.19
C PRO A 33 -12.15 -2.11 -34.64
N ARG A 34 -11.14 -1.72 -35.46
CA ARG A 34 -11.28 -1.69 -36.92
C ARG A 34 -11.46 -3.11 -37.44
N ILE A 35 -12.70 -3.45 -37.75
CA ILE A 35 -13.09 -4.59 -38.56
C ILE A 35 -12.43 -4.45 -39.94
N LEU A 36 -11.52 -5.38 -40.28
CA LEU A 36 -11.08 -5.61 -41.66
C LEU A 36 -12.24 -6.24 -42.44
N ARG A 37 -13.07 -5.40 -43.09
CA ARG A 37 -14.02 -5.84 -44.11
C ARG A 37 -13.36 -5.78 -45.49
N ASN A 38 -13.28 -6.97 -46.11
CA ASN A 38 -12.98 -7.17 -47.52
C ASN A 38 -13.79 -6.24 -48.41
N HIS A 39 -13.11 -5.53 -49.31
CA HIS A 39 -13.73 -4.85 -50.44
C HIS A 39 -14.23 -5.89 -51.45
N ASN A 40 -15.55 -5.91 -51.68
CA ASN A 40 -16.11 -6.38 -52.93
C ASN A 40 -16.95 -5.25 -53.54
N ARG A 41 -16.72 -5.02 -54.84
CA ARG A 41 -17.22 -3.91 -55.66
C ARG A 41 -18.71 -4.03 -56.00
N GLY A 42 -19.33 -2.87 -56.24
CA GLY A 42 -20.60 -2.69 -56.94
C GLY A 42 -21.63 -2.00 -56.04
N GLY A 43 -22.31 -0.92 -56.40
CA GLY A 43 -22.41 -0.13 -57.61
C GLY A 43 -23.59 0.84 -57.43
N ASN A 44 -23.61 1.91 -58.23
CA ASN A 44 -24.75 2.73 -58.63
C ASN A 44 -25.57 3.56 -57.59
N ASN A 45 -25.49 4.87 -57.84
CA ASN A 45 -26.60 5.78 -58.21
C ASN A 45 -27.37 6.58 -57.15
N ASN A 46 -27.44 7.88 -57.52
CA ASN A 46 -28.52 8.87 -57.39
C ASN A 46 -28.54 9.77 -56.13
N ASP A 47 -28.04 11.00 -56.33
CA ASP A 47 -28.81 12.24 -56.48
C ASP A 47 -30.17 12.34 -55.77
N ASN A 48 -30.27 13.31 -54.85
CA ASN A 48 -31.21 14.46 -54.85
C ASN A 48 -31.28 15.06 -53.41
N ASP A 49 -31.00 16.35 -53.22
CA ASP A 49 -31.97 17.47 -53.26
C ASP A 49 -32.66 17.59 -51.88
N SER A 50 -32.95 18.71 -51.23
CA SER A 50 -32.80 20.17 -51.37
C SER A 50 -33.39 20.78 -50.07
N GLY A 51 -33.16 22.08 -49.84
CA GLY A 51 -33.96 22.94 -48.94
C GLY A 51 -33.31 23.24 -47.59
N GLU A 52 -32.84 24.47 -47.28
CA GLU A 52 -33.63 25.69 -46.96
C GLU A 52 -34.65 25.40 -45.84
N ASP A 53 -34.73 26.15 -44.74
CA ASP A 53 -34.85 27.60 -44.67
C ASP A 53 -34.65 28.11 -43.22
N THR A 54 -34.37 29.40 -43.18
CA THR A 54 -34.24 30.43 -42.13
C THR A 54 -35.27 30.36 -40.96
N SER A 55 -35.24 31.10 -39.85
CA SER A 55 -34.85 32.49 -39.54
C SER A 55 -35.04 32.77 -38.02
N HIS A 56 -34.36 33.81 -37.51
CA HIS A 56 -34.72 34.74 -36.41
C HIS A 56 -34.96 34.19 -34.97
N ARG A 57 -34.52 34.82 -33.86
CA ARG A 57 -34.61 36.26 -33.51
C ARG A 57 -33.79 36.60 -32.24
N ASP A 58 -33.44 37.88 -32.15
CA ASP A 58 -32.60 38.58 -31.17
C ASP A 58 -33.10 38.72 -29.71
N HIS A 59 -32.09 38.91 -28.84
CA HIS A 59 -31.97 39.82 -27.68
C HIS A 59 -33.18 40.17 -26.78
N ARG A 60 -33.00 40.01 -25.46
CA ARG A 60 -32.94 41.16 -24.51
C ARG A 60 -32.55 40.81 -23.06
N SER A 61 -31.48 41.49 -22.61
CA SER A 61 -31.28 42.25 -21.36
C SER A 61 -31.67 41.69 -19.97
N LYS A 62 -30.62 41.66 -19.11
CA LYS A 62 -30.61 41.66 -17.63
C LYS A 62 -31.44 42.79 -16.99
N PRO A 63 -31.76 42.65 -15.70
CA PRO A 63 -31.45 43.72 -14.76
C PRO A 63 -30.71 43.26 -13.49
N ARG A 64 -29.91 44.19 -12.95
CA ARG A 64 -29.26 44.21 -11.63
C ARG A 64 -30.23 44.72 -10.56
N SER A 65 -30.05 44.27 -9.32
CA SER A 65 -30.29 44.90 -8.00
C SER A 65 -30.70 43.79 -7.00
N HIS A 66 -30.40 43.74 -5.71
CA HIS A 66 -29.96 44.70 -4.69
C HIS A 66 -29.10 44.00 -3.63
N GLU A 67 -28.27 44.78 -2.94
CA GLU A 67 -27.57 44.45 -1.69
C GLU A 67 -28.53 44.12 -0.54
N ALA A 68 -28.15 43.14 0.31
CA ALA A 68 -28.58 43.07 1.69
C ALA A 68 -27.44 42.57 2.59
N LYS A 69 -27.10 43.40 3.59
CA LYS A 69 -26.12 43.13 4.65
C LYS A 69 -26.61 42.02 5.60
N PRO A 70 -25.74 41.17 6.17
CA PRO A 70 -26.11 40.38 7.33
C PRO A 70 -25.88 41.17 8.63
N ASN A 71 -26.90 41.14 9.47
CA ASN A 71 -26.95 41.77 10.77
C ASN A 71 -26.34 40.83 11.82
N THR A 72 -25.49 41.38 12.67
CA THR A 72 -24.89 40.75 13.85
C THR A 72 -25.97 40.26 14.83
N ARG A 73 -25.87 39.02 15.32
CA ARG A 73 -26.48 38.66 16.60
C ARG A 73 -25.65 37.65 17.37
N SER A 74 -25.31 38.08 18.58
CA SER A 74 -24.61 37.37 19.63
C SER A 74 -25.40 36.19 20.20
N GLY A 75 -24.67 35.15 20.57
CA GLY A 75 -24.83 34.45 21.85
C GLY A 75 -25.73 33.23 21.87
N ARG A 76 -25.16 32.05 22.09
CA ARG A 76 -25.27 31.35 23.39
C ARG A 76 -24.38 30.12 23.43
N ASN A 77 -23.53 30.09 24.46
CA ASN A 77 -22.92 28.90 25.03
C ASN A 77 -23.98 27.84 25.38
N THR A 78 -23.76 26.61 24.96
CA THR A 78 -24.12 25.42 25.74
C THR A 78 -23.01 24.39 25.60
N SER A 79 -22.11 24.40 26.58
CA SER A 79 -21.22 23.29 26.92
C SER A 79 -22.04 22.07 27.32
N ARG A 80 -21.89 20.96 26.60
CA ARG A 80 -22.29 19.63 27.09
C ARG A 80 -21.03 18.82 27.32
N GLY A 81 -20.80 18.50 28.59
CA GLY A 81 -19.69 17.68 29.05
C GLY A 81 -19.87 16.22 28.61
N HIS A 82 -18.76 15.61 28.24
CA HIS A 82 -18.61 14.17 28.23
C HIS A 82 -17.82 13.76 29.46
N SER A 83 -18.48 12.95 30.28
CA SER A 83 -17.99 12.40 31.52
C SER A 83 -17.15 11.17 31.20
N ALA A 84 -15.83 11.29 31.32
CA ALA A 84 -14.92 10.17 31.25
C ALA A 84 -15.00 9.35 32.56
N THR A 85 -15.57 8.14 32.48
CA THR A 85 -15.46 7.12 33.53
C THR A 85 -14.13 6.38 33.39
N ARG A 86 -13.22 6.67 34.33
CA ARG A 86 -12.00 5.89 34.61
C ARG A 86 -12.33 4.47 35.11
N PRO A 87 -11.55 3.44 34.73
CA PRO A 87 -11.38 2.26 35.55
C PRO A 87 -10.21 2.43 36.53
N SER A 88 -10.44 1.98 37.77
CA SER A 88 -9.51 2.03 38.89
C SER A 88 -8.33 1.06 38.70
N THR A 89 -7.13 1.56 38.93
CA THR A 89 -5.92 0.76 39.12
C THR A 89 -5.98 0.04 40.47
N THR A 90 -5.92 -1.29 40.46
CA THR A 90 -5.54 -2.08 41.64
C THR A 90 -4.08 -2.49 41.51
N ARG A 91 -3.32 -1.95 42.44
CA ARG A 91 -1.88 -2.09 42.66
C ARG A 91 -1.63 -3.40 43.39
N THR A 92 -0.79 -4.28 42.84
CA THR A 92 -0.14 -5.35 43.60
C THR A 92 1.37 -5.15 43.53
N ASP A 93 1.93 -4.85 44.70
CA ASP A 93 3.37 -4.77 44.95
C ASP A 93 3.99 -6.17 44.88
N SER A 94 5.05 -6.34 44.11
CA SER A 94 6.04 -7.38 44.39
C SER A 94 7.45 -6.91 44.05
N ARG A 95 8.16 -6.58 45.13
CA ARG A 95 9.60 -6.38 45.25
C ARG A 95 10.40 -7.39 44.42
N ARG A 96 11.40 -6.92 43.65
CA ARG A 96 12.65 -7.67 43.52
C ARG A 96 13.86 -6.75 43.40
N SER A 97 14.84 -7.13 44.20
CA SER A 97 16.08 -6.48 44.60
C SER A 97 17.08 -6.21 43.48
N ASN A 98 17.74 -5.07 43.62
CA ASN A 98 19.10 -4.75 43.18
C ASN A 98 20.08 -5.94 43.29
N ASN A 99 20.97 -6.06 42.31
CA ASN A 99 22.41 -6.27 42.56
C ASN A 99 23.23 -5.96 41.29
N ARG A 100 23.97 -4.86 41.32
CA ARG A 100 25.26 -4.70 40.63
C ARG A 100 26.34 -5.42 41.45
N PRO A 101 27.46 -5.79 40.83
CA PRO A 101 28.71 -5.26 41.37
C PRO A 101 29.62 -4.65 40.31
N ALA A 102 30.46 -3.76 40.83
CA ALA A 102 31.49 -2.99 40.13
C ALA A 102 32.76 -3.82 39.88
N GLU A 103 33.53 -3.33 38.89
CA GLU A 103 34.99 -3.24 38.81
C GLU A 103 35.86 -4.45 39.14
N ASN A 104 36.71 -4.83 38.17
CA ASN A 104 38.12 -5.06 38.46
C ASN A 104 39.02 -4.78 37.25
N HIS A 105 39.97 -3.87 37.48
CA HIS A 105 41.14 -3.62 36.66
C HIS A 105 42.15 -4.78 36.76
N HIS A 106 42.70 -5.23 35.63
CA HIS A 106 44.08 -5.73 35.54
C HIS A 106 44.58 -5.72 34.09
N ARG A 107 45.59 -4.88 33.83
CA ARG A 107 46.71 -5.14 32.88
C ARG A 107 47.90 -5.57 33.76
N PRO A 108 48.80 -6.45 33.29
CA PRO A 108 50.00 -6.04 32.54
C PRO A 108 50.19 -6.90 31.26
N ASN A 109 50.66 -6.36 30.14
CA ASN A 109 52.02 -5.97 29.77
C ASN A 109 52.92 -7.18 29.41
N ASP A 110 53.56 -7.01 28.24
CA ASP A 110 54.92 -7.38 27.89
C ASP A 110 55.18 -8.66 27.06
N ASP A 111 55.89 -8.39 25.95
CA ASP A 111 56.97 -9.17 25.32
C ASP A 111 56.57 -10.41 24.51
N ASP A 112 57.16 -10.75 23.36
CA ASP A 112 58.26 -10.21 22.55
C ASP A 112 58.32 -11.09 21.28
N ASP A 113 59.15 -10.66 20.31
CA ASP A 113 59.81 -11.49 19.27
C ASP A 113 58.97 -12.04 18.09
N ASP A 114 59.46 -12.13 16.86
CA ASP A 114 60.53 -11.47 16.11
C ASP A 114 60.45 -12.08 14.69
N ASP A 115 60.92 -11.31 13.73
CA ASP A 115 61.72 -11.75 12.58
C ASP A 115 61.14 -12.58 11.41
N ASP A 116 61.24 -11.90 10.27
CA ASP A 116 62.03 -12.31 9.11
C ASP A 116 61.43 -13.17 7.98
N ASP A 117 61.16 -12.43 6.90
CA ASP A 117 62.01 -12.39 5.70
C ASP A 117 61.78 -13.38 4.53
N ASP A 118 61.84 -12.73 3.38
CA ASP A 118 62.45 -13.13 2.12
C ASP A 118 61.74 -13.96 1.03
N SER A 119 61.90 -13.39 -0.17
CA SER A 119 62.27 -14.00 -1.45
C SER A 119 61.26 -14.85 -2.26
N SER A 120 60.72 -14.18 -3.29
CA SER A 120 60.89 -14.49 -4.72
C SER A 120 60.80 -15.93 -5.28
N LYS A 121 59.73 -16.17 -6.09
CA LYS A 121 59.65 -16.84 -7.44
C LYS A 121 60.19 -18.31 -7.59
N PRO A 122 59.91 -19.06 -8.69
CA PRO A 122 59.03 -18.87 -9.85
C PRO A 122 58.10 -20.06 -10.21
N SER A 123 57.15 -19.78 -11.13
CA SER A 123 56.50 -20.64 -12.14
C SER A 123 56.51 -22.18 -12.01
N LYS A 124 55.33 -22.80 -11.97
CA LYS A 124 55.07 -24.10 -12.61
C LYS A 124 53.67 -24.16 -13.23
N ALA A 125 53.66 -24.71 -14.43
CA ALA A 125 52.50 -25.04 -15.25
C ALA A 125 51.63 -26.13 -14.60
N GLY A 126 50.31 -26.00 -14.80
CA GLY A 126 49.29 -27.02 -14.57
C GLY A 126 47.99 -26.42 -15.09
N GLY A 127 47.43 -26.88 -16.20
CA GLY A 127 46.71 -28.13 -16.29
C GLY A 127 45.23 -27.79 -16.46
N HIS A 128 44.77 -27.68 -17.71
CA HIS A 128 43.36 -27.52 -18.02
C HIS A 128 42.58 -28.74 -17.50
N HIS A 129 41.70 -28.51 -16.53
CA HIS A 129 40.62 -29.43 -16.17
C HIS A 129 39.29 -28.71 -16.33
N SER A 130 38.59 -29.02 -17.43
CA SER A 130 37.20 -28.66 -17.65
C SER A 130 36.31 -29.53 -16.75
N GLY A 131 36.20 -29.14 -15.48
CA GLY A 131 35.22 -29.67 -14.55
C GLY A 131 33.83 -29.12 -14.87
N SER A 132 33.05 -29.88 -15.65
CA SER A 132 31.63 -29.64 -15.83
C SER A 132 30.92 -29.84 -14.48
N ARG A 133 30.65 -28.74 -13.79
CA ARG A 133 29.94 -28.71 -12.51
C ARG A 133 28.46 -28.96 -12.80
N LYS A 134 28.04 -30.23 -12.78
CA LYS A 134 26.63 -30.61 -12.70
C LYS A 134 26.07 -30.05 -11.41
N THR A 135 25.32 -28.95 -11.50
CA THR A 135 24.48 -28.46 -10.41
C THR A 135 23.39 -29.52 -10.19
N SER A 136 23.54 -30.30 -9.13
CA SER A 136 22.49 -31.19 -8.65
C SER A 136 21.29 -30.33 -8.27
N ARG A 137 20.22 -30.42 -9.07
CA ARG A 137 18.92 -29.83 -8.79
C ARG A 137 18.49 -30.30 -7.38
N PRO A 138 18.17 -29.39 -6.44
CA PRO A 138 17.77 -29.80 -5.11
C PRO A 138 16.55 -30.72 -5.20
N THR A 139 16.64 -31.88 -4.55
CA THR A 139 15.51 -32.78 -4.33
C THR A 139 14.36 -31.99 -3.70
N PRO A 140 13.12 -32.15 -4.19
CA PRO A 140 11.97 -31.45 -3.61
C PRO A 140 11.88 -31.78 -2.12
N SER A 141 11.81 -30.73 -1.30
CA SER A 141 11.54 -30.85 0.13
C SER A 141 10.27 -31.66 0.36
N PRO A 142 10.18 -32.42 1.47
CA PRO A 142 8.98 -33.21 1.79
C PRO A 142 7.75 -32.30 1.75
N GLU A 143 6.69 -32.78 1.09
CA GLU A 143 5.38 -32.14 0.98
C GLU A 143 4.93 -31.67 2.37
N THR A 144 5.15 -30.39 2.67
CA THR A 144 4.44 -29.71 3.74
C THR A 144 3.00 -29.69 3.29
N ASN A 145 2.11 -30.34 4.05
CA ASN A 145 0.67 -30.27 3.79
C ASN A 145 0.32 -28.81 3.48
N PRO A 146 -0.41 -28.54 2.38
CA PRO A 146 -0.77 -27.18 2.02
C PRO A 146 -1.42 -26.52 3.24
N PRO A 147 -1.23 -25.20 3.43
CA PRO A 147 -1.83 -24.46 4.53
C PRO A 147 -3.28 -24.90 4.62
N THR A 148 -3.63 -25.60 5.70
CA THR A 148 -4.95 -26.22 5.83
C THR A 148 -5.98 -25.15 5.55
N ALA A 149 -6.76 -25.35 4.49
CA ALA A 149 -7.86 -24.48 4.08
C ALA A 149 -8.49 -23.89 5.33
N SER A 150 -8.49 -22.55 5.43
CA SER A 150 -8.96 -21.86 6.63
C SER A 150 -10.27 -22.50 7.04
N ARG A 151 -10.36 -22.98 8.29
CA ARG A 151 -11.64 -23.49 8.80
C ARG A 151 -12.69 -22.44 8.47
N VAL A 152 -13.74 -22.87 7.78
CA VAL A 152 -14.92 -22.05 7.54
C VAL A 152 -15.31 -21.48 8.90
N GLU A 153 -15.24 -20.15 9.04
CA GLU A 153 -15.69 -19.51 10.26
C GLU A 153 -17.19 -19.78 10.39
N GLU A 154 -17.63 -20.11 11.60
CA GLU A 154 -19.06 -20.32 11.85
C GLU A 154 -19.81 -19.03 11.49
N GLY A 155 -20.85 -19.15 10.65
CA GLY A 155 -21.62 -18.01 10.16
C GLY A 155 -21.03 -17.28 8.94
N ASP A 156 -19.94 -17.74 8.31
CA ASP A 156 -19.45 -17.13 7.05
C ASP A 156 -20.54 -17.16 5.96
N LEU A 157 -20.85 -15.99 5.40
CA LEU A 157 -21.91 -15.81 4.40
C LEU A 157 -21.49 -16.25 2.98
N ASN A 158 -20.30 -16.83 2.83
CA ASN A 158 -19.72 -17.28 1.57
C ASN A 158 -19.60 -16.17 0.50
N ILE A 159 -19.25 -14.96 0.94
CA ILE A 159 -19.05 -13.82 0.04
C ILE A 159 -17.55 -13.61 -0.14
N ARG A 160 -17.11 -13.67 -1.40
CA ARG A 160 -15.73 -13.45 -1.82
C ARG A 160 -15.65 -12.39 -2.93
N PHE A 161 -14.44 -11.98 -3.26
CA PHE A 161 -14.16 -11.00 -4.31
C PHE A 161 -14.67 -11.49 -5.67
N ASN A 162 -15.48 -10.67 -6.33
CA ASN A 162 -16.18 -11.03 -7.57
C ASN A 162 -16.16 -9.93 -8.63
N LYS A 163 -15.60 -8.76 -8.34
CA LYS A 163 -15.43 -7.68 -9.31
C LYS A 163 -14.36 -8.03 -10.36
N ILE A 164 -14.75 -8.84 -11.34
CA ILE A 164 -13.89 -9.29 -12.44
C ILE A 164 -14.61 -9.00 -13.76
N THR A 165 -13.95 -8.25 -14.64
CA THR A 165 -14.48 -7.97 -15.98
C THR A 165 -13.93 -8.96 -16.99
N TYR A 166 -14.79 -9.54 -17.83
CA TYR A 166 -14.42 -10.43 -18.92
C TYR A 166 -14.79 -9.78 -20.26
N PRO A 167 -13.82 -9.19 -21.00
CA PRO A 167 -14.10 -8.42 -22.23
C PRO A 167 -14.83 -9.22 -23.31
N ASP A 168 -14.58 -10.53 -23.38
CA ASP A 168 -15.14 -11.45 -24.37
C ASP A 168 -16.33 -12.26 -23.82
N GLY A 169 -16.85 -11.88 -22.65
CA GLY A 169 -17.92 -12.60 -21.94
C GLY A 169 -17.40 -13.58 -20.89
N GLU A 170 -18.28 -13.96 -19.95
CA GLU A 170 -17.92 -14.87 -18.86
C GLU A 170 -17.52 -16.27 -19.38
N PRO A 171 -16.36 -16.81 -18.94
CA PRO A 171 -15.92 -18.13 -19.33
C PRO A 171 -16.90 -19.20 -18.86
N ALA A 172 -17.42 -20.03 -19.77
CA ALA A 172 -18.38 -21.09 -19.42
C ALA A 172 -17.81 -22.15 -18.45
N SER A 173 -16.49 -22.24 -18.34
CA SER A 173 -15.78 -23.13 -17.40
C SER A 173 -15.65 -22.56 -15.99
N LEU A 174 -15.96 -21.28 -15.78
CA LEU A 174 -15.83 -20.62 -14.50
C LEU A 174 -17.21 -20.41 -13.89
N GLN A 175 -17.44 -20.97 -12.70
CA GLN A 175 -18.66 -20.71 -11.95
C GLN A 175 -18.53 -19.36 -11.25
N LEU A 176 -19.45 -18.45 -11.55
CA LEU A 176 -19.55 -17.14 -10.90
C LEU A 176 -20.91 -17.02 -10.16
N PRO A 177 -20.97 -16.28 -9.04
CA PRO A 177 -19.85 -15.65 -8.35
C PRO A 177 -18.87 -16.67 -7.74
N LEU A 178 -17.59 -16.31 -7.64
CA LEU A 178 -16.59 -17.01 -6.85
C LEU A 178 -17.03 -17.06 -5.39
N THR A 179 -16.82 -18.22 -4.81
CA THR A 179 -17.19 -18.62 -3.46
C THR A 179 -15.94 -18.96 -2.67
N MET A 180 -16.09 -19.28 -1.40
CA MET A 180 -14.99 -19.70 -0.54
C MET A 180 -14.34 -21.00 -1.01
N GLU A 181 -15.08 -21.87 -1.70
CA GLU A 181 -14.57 -23.10 -2.29
C GLU A 181 -13.61 -22.84 -3.47
N ASP A 182 -13.68 -21.66 -4.08
CA ASP A 182 -12.79 -21.25 -5.17
C ASP A 182 -11.45 -20.69 -4.65
N TYR A 183 -11.33 -20.46 -3.33
CA TYR A 183 -10.12 -19.94 -2.69
C TYR A 183 -9.42 -21.01 -1.83
N PRO A 184 -8.08 -21.13 -1.91
CA PRO A 184 -7.17 -20.39 -2.79
C PRO A 184 -7.38 -20.70 -4.27
N ILE A 185 -7.20 -19.69 -5.13
CA ILE A 185 -7.38 -19.82 -6.58
C ILE A 185 -6.48 -20.93 -7.12
N THR A 186 -7.09 -21.92 -7.78
CA THR A 186 -6.38 -23.02 -8.42
C THR A 186 -5.59 -22.56 -9.65
N ALA A 187 -4.65 -23.39 -10.13
CA ALA A 187 -3.92 -23.10 -11.36
C ALA A 187 -4.84 -22.94 -12.59
N GLU A 188 -5.94 -23.70 -12.66
CA GLU A 188 -6.92 -23.61 -13.74
C GLU A 188 -7.70 -22.28 -13.67
N THR A 189 -8.27 -21.97 -12.52
CA THR A 189 -8.98 -20.70 -12.31
C THR A 189 -8.05 -19.52 -12.52
N GLY A 190 -6.83 -19.57 -11.99
CA GLY A 190 -5.82 -18.53 -12.18
C GLY A 190 -5.43 -18.33 -13.64
N ALA A 191 -5.33 -19.41 -14.44
CA ALA A 191 -5.09 -19.30 -15.88
C ALA A 191 -6.24 -18.58 -16.61
N ILE A 192 -7.50 -18.87 -16.25
CA ILE A 192 -8.67 -18.17 -16.79
C ILE A 192 -8.59 -16.68 -16.43
N LEU A 193 -8.38 -16.35 -15.16
CA LEU A 193 -8.30 -14.97 -14.70
C LEU A 193 -7.18 -14.19 -15.42
N ARG A 194 -6.01 -14.80 -15.61
CA ARG A 194 -4.86 -14.17 -16.30
C ARG A 194 -5.10 -13.91 -17.78
N THR A 195 -5.85 -14.76 -18.47
CA THR A 195 -5.89 -14.78 -19.94
C THR A 195 -7.21 -14.34 -20.55
N GLN A 196 -8.30 -14.37 -19.78
CA GLN A 196 -9.66 -14.11 -20.28
C GLN A 196 -10.36 -12.96 -19.52
N SER A 197 -9.72 -12.38 -18.50
CA SER A 197 -10.30 -11.32 -17.68
C SER A 197 -9.39 -10.10 -17.58
N LEU A 198 -9.92 -9.02 -16.98
CA LEU A 198 -9.17 -7.83 -16.59
C LEU A 198 -8.77 -7.87 -15.10
N ALA A 199 -8.62 -9.07 -14.52
CA ALA A 199 -8.13 -9.22 -13.15
C ALA A 199 -6.67 -8.72 -13.02
N ASP A 200 -6.42 -7.90 -12.02
CA ASP A 200 -5.11 -7.29 -11.81
C ASP A 200 -4.17 -8.27 -11.08
N ALA A 201 -2.96 -8.44 -11.62
CA ALA A 201 -1.83 -9.13 -10.98
C ALA A 201 -2.23 -10.45 -10.27
N VAL A 202 -2.78 -11.39 -11.04
CA VAL A 202 -3.09 -12.75 -10.57
C VAL A 202 -1.80 -13.52 -10.31
N VAL A 203 -1.34 -13.54 -9.05
CA VAL A 203 -0.13 -14.24 -8.60
C VAL A 203 -0.53 -15.46 -7.77
N LEU A 204 0.02 -16.63 -8.10
CA LEU A 204 -0.21 -17.89 -7.38
C LEU A 204 1.04 -18.32 -6.61
N GLU A 205 0.93 -19.30 -5.71
CA GLU A 205 2.07 -19.79 -4.92
C GLU A 205 3.19 -20.40 -5.77
N ASP A 206 2.85 -20.98 -6.93
CA ASP A 206 3.79 -21.60 -7.86
C ASP A 206 4.38 -20.62 -8.90
N ASP A 207 4.07 -19.33 -8.77
CA ASP A 207 4.57 -18.30 -9.67
C ASP A 207 6.10 -18.13 -9.55
N PHE A 208 6.75 -17.72 -10.64
CA PHE A 208 8.21 -17.56 -10.66
C PHE A 208 8.67 -16.48 -9.67
N ASP A 209 7.83 -15.46 -9.46
CA ASP A 209 8.08 -14.42 -8.48
C ASP A 209 7.84 -14.90 -7.03
N MET A 210 7.27 -16.08 -6.82
CA MET A 210 7.07 -16.68 -5.50
C MET A 210 8.14 -17.71 -5.12
N LEU A 211 9.12 -17.96 -6.00
CA LEU A 211 10.21 -18.91 -5.71
C LEU A 211 10.98 -18.55 -4.43
N GLY A 212 11.01 -19.49 -3.49
CA GLY A 212 11.69 -19.34 -2.20
C GLY A 212 10.96 -18.40 -1.22
N LYS A 213 9.73 -18.00 -1.52
CA LYS A 213 8.87 -17.20 -0.64
C LYS A 213 7.78 -18.09 -0.05
N ASP A 214 7.46 -17.85 1.20
CA ASP A 214 6.36 -18.53 1.91
C ASP A 214 5.36 -17.45 2.33
N PRO A 215 4.23 -17.27 1.60
CA PRO A 215 3.22 -16.28 1.95
C PRO A 215 2.54 -16.60 3.28
N SER A 216 2.38 -17.88 3.63
CA SER A 216 1.67 -18.33 4.82
C SER A 216 2.37 -17.92 6.12
N ARG A 217 3.71 -17.89 6.15
CA ARG A 217 4.44 -17.37 7.31
C ARG A 217 4.10 -15.91 7.62
N TYR A 218 3.88 -15.09 6.58
CA TYR A 218 3.54 -13.68 6.77
C TYR A 218 2.11 -13.54 7.28
N VAL A 219 1.17 -14.29 6.71
CA VAL A 219 -0.22 -14.31 7.18
C VAL A 219 -0.31 -14.71 8.65
N ASN A 220 0.40 -15.75 9.06
CA ASN A 220 0.44 -16.17 10.46
C ASN A 220 1.00 -15.09 11.39
N ALA A 221 2.05 -14.39 10.94
CA ALA A 221 2.64 -13.30 11.70
C ALA A 221 1.77 -12.03 11.76
N LEU A 222 0.84 -11.86 10.81
CA LEU A 222 -0.18 -10.81 10.83
C LEU A 222 -1.38 -11.14 11.73
N GLY A 223 -1.39 -12.32 12.36
CA GLY A 223 -2.48 -12.78 13.22
C GLY A 223 -3.50 -13.69 12.53
N GLY A 224 -3.29 -14.03 11.25
CA GLY A 224 -4.13 -14.97 10.51
C GLY A 224 -4.77 -14.37 9.25
N PRO A 225 -5.70 -15.13 8.62
CA PRO A 225 -6.47 -14.66 7.46
C PRO A 225 -7.38 -13.48 7.80
N PRO A 226 -7.91 -12.75 6.80
CA PRO A 226 -8.87 -11.69 7.05
C PRO A 226 -10.23 -12.26 7.46
N THR A 227 -11.05 -11.43 8.10
CA THR A 227 -12.46 -11.72 8.36
C THR A 227 -13.31 -11.51 7.10
N PHE A 228 -14.44 -12.22 7.01
CA PHE A 228 -15.42 -12.14 5.91
C PHE A 228 -16.81 -11.73 6.43
N PRO A 229 -17.76 -11.34 5.55
CA PRO A 229 -19.16 -11.14 5.94
C PRO A 229 -19.70 -12.35 6.70
N ASN A 230 -20.35 -12.12 7.85
CA ASN A 230 -20.73 -13.16 8.79
C ASN A 230 -22.15 -12.96 9.36
N GLU A 231 -22.86 -14.03 9.67
CA GLU A 231 -24.20 -14.01 10.29
C GLU A 231 -24.23 -13.35 11.68
N ASP A 232 -23.13 -13.36 12.45
CA ASP A 232 -23.03 -12.68 13.75
C ASP A 232 -22.93 -11.16 13.55
N PRO A 233 -23.89 -10.36 14.08
CA PRO A 233 -23.84 -8.91 13.97
C PRO A 233 -22.73 -8.24 14.76
N ASN A 234 -22.06 -8.96 15.68
CA ASN A 234 -20.90 -8.45 16.42
C ASN A 234 -19.57 -8.94 15.81
N HIS A 235 -19.61 -9.57 14.63
CA HIS A 235 -18.40 -10.01 13.96
C HIS A 235 -17.53 -8.81 13.56
N PRO A 236 -16.19 -8.83 13.78
CA PRO A 236 -15.32 -7.68 13.52
C PRO A 236 -15.34 -7.17 12.06
N PHE A 237 -15.77 -8.02 11.12
CA PHE A 237 -15.97 -7.61 9.73
C PHE A 237 -16.96 -6.43 9.60
N TRP A 238 -18.01 -6.41 10.41
CA TRP A 238 -19.04 -5.38 10.31
C TRP A 238 -18.56 -4.02 10.82
N ASP A 239 -17.74 -4.00 11.87
CA ASP A 239 -17.08 -2.79 12.38
C ASP A 239 -16.17 -2.18 11.29
N ASP A 240 -15.38 -3.04 10.62
CA ASP A 240 -14.52 -2.66 9.50
C ASP A 240 -15.32 -2.02 8.35
N LEU A 241 -16.47 -2.60 7.99
CA LEU A 241 -17.33 -2.08 6.92
C LEU A 241 -17.99 -0.76 7.35
N GLU A 242 -18.44 -0.67 8.59
CA GLU A 242 -19.08 0.53 9.13
C GLU A 242 -18.13 1.73 9.12
N GLU A 243 -16.85 1.56 9.48
CA GLU A 243 -15.87 2.65 9.39
C GLU A 243 -15.70 3.16 7.93
N VAL A 244 -15.66 2.24 6.95
CA VAL A 244 -15.58 2.64 5.53
C VAL A 244 -16.83 3.42 5.11
N VAL A 245 -18.02 2.97 5.55
CA VAL A 245 -19.31 3.64 5.27
C VAL A 245 -19.32 5.04 5.89
N ASP A 246 -18.86 5.20 7.12
CA ASP A 246 -18.77 6.49 7.79
C ASP A 246 -17.85 7.45 7.03
N TYR A 247 -16.70 6.98 6.53
CA TYR A 247 -15.83 7.81 5.68
C TYR A 247 -16.48 8.15 4.33
N GLN A 248 -17.27 7.26 3.73
CA GLN A 248 -18.00 7.59 2.51
C GLN A 248 -19.05 8.67 2.75
N ILE A 249 -19.75 8.64 3.88
CA ILE A 249 -20.71 9.68 4.28
C ILE A 249 -19.98 11.01 4.48
N ILE A 250 -18.93 11.04 5.31
CA ILE A 250 -18.14 12.26 5.58
C ILE A 250 -17.61 12.86 4.26
N ARG A 251 -17.09 12.02 3.35
CA ARG A 251 -16.57 12.47 2.06
C ARG A 251 -17.66 13.09 1.18
N ARG A 252 -18.83 12.47 1.08
CA ARG A 252 -19.98 12.96 0.29
C ARG A 252 -20.54 14.28 0.83
N GLU A 253 -20.38 14.50 2.13
CA GLU A 253 -20.75 15.74 2.81
C GLU A 253 -19.64 16.82 2.77
N ASN A 254 -18.50 16.53 2.13
CA ASN A 254 -17.30 17.37 2.13
C ASN A 254 -16.81 17.70 3.55
N GLY A 255 -16.81 16.71 4.43
CA GLY A 255 -16.29 16.80 5.79
C GLY A 255 -14.76 16.86 5.84
N THR A 256 -14.22 16.84 7.05
CA THR A 256 -12.77 16.86 7.30
C THR A 256 -12.20 15.46 7.42
N THR A 257 -10.96 15.27 7.00
CA THR A 257 -10.23 14.01 7.22
C THR A 257 -10.11 13.72 8.73
N PRO A 258 -10.38 12.48 9.17
CA PRO A 258 -10.44 12.14 10.59
C PRO A 258 -9.07 11.79 11.21
N PHE A 259 -7.98 12.10 10.51
CA PHE A 259 -6.62 11.87 10.97
C PHE A 259 -5.68 12.98 10.52
N THR A 260 -4.60 13.17 11.25
CA THR A 260 -3.56 14.15 10.92
C THR A 260 -2.84 13.79 9.62
N LEU A 261 -2.88 14.71 8.65
CA LEU A 261 -2.22 14.55 7.35
C LEU A 261 -0.71 14.83 7.44
N PRO A 262 0.11 14.16 6.62
CA PRO A 262 1.52 14.51 6.49
C PRO A 262 1.67 15.90 5.86
N MET A 263 2.78 16.58 6.17
CA MET A 263 3.06 17.92 5.64
C MET A 263 3.08 18.00 4.11
N ILE A 264 3.39 16.90 3.42
CA ILE A 264 3.38 16.87 1.95
C ILE A 264 1.96 16.94 1.36
N TRP A 265 0.92 16.76 2.18
CA TRP A 265 -0.50 16.87 1.85
C TRP A 265 -1.16 18.06 2.60
N ASP A 266 -0.37 19.05 3.00
CA ASP A 266 -0.90 20.27 3.61
C ASP A 266 -1.97 20.93 2.71
N GLY A 267 -3.11 21.27 3.32
CA GLY A 267 -4.26 21.87 2.65
C GLY A 267 -5.16 20.92 1.88
N TYR A 268 -4.92 19.61 1.89
CA TYR A 268 -5.81 18.63 1.26
C TYR A 268 -7.12 18.52 2.02
N ASP A 269 -8.25 18.50 1.30
CA ASP A 269 -9.52 18.06 1.85
C ASP A 269 -9.69 16.53 1.75
N ILE A 270 -10.82 15.99 2.23
CA ILE A 270 -11.06 14.55 2.24
C ILE A 270 -11.15 13.94 0.82
N ASN A 271 -11.56 14.71 -0.19
CA ASN A 271 -11.58 14.26 -1.58
C ASN A 271 -10.17 14.29 -2.19
N ASP A 272 -9.37 15.33 -1.90
CA ASP A 272 -7.96 15.39 -2.29
C ASP A 272 -7.18 14.20 -1.71
N VAL A 273 -7.47 13.80 -0.47
CA VAL A 273 -6.90 12.60 0.18
C VAL A 273 -7.25 11.33 -0.61
N ALA A 274 -8.52 11.15 -0.99
CA ALA A 274 -8.93 10.00 -1.81
C ALA A 274 -8.27 9.99 -3.19
N ASP A 275 -8.18 11.16 -3.85
CA ASP A 275 -7.56 11.32 -5.17
C ASP A 275 -6.05 11.09 -5.13
N ALA A 276 -5.39 11.46 -4.02
CA ALA A 276 -3.95 11.28 -3.83
C ALA A 276 -3.49 9.85 -4.07
N VAL A 277 -4.35 8.85 -3.86
CA VAL A 277 -4.03 7.43 -4.00
C VAL A 277 -4.76 6.73 -5.14
N HIS A 278 -5.54 7.45 -5.95
CA HIS A 278 -6.36 6.87 -7.03
C HIS A 278 -5.54 6.15 -8.10
N ASN A 279 -4.75 6.92 -8.86
CA ASN A 279 -3.94 6.45 -9.99
C ASN A 279 -2.44 6.67 -9.74
N LYS A 280 -2.04 6.67 -8.47
CA LYS A 280 -0.64 6.89 -8.06
C LYS A 280 -0.11 5.67 -7.34
N TYR A 281 1.07 5.22 -7.77
CA TYR A 281 1.83 4.24 -7.03
C TYR A 281 2.43 4.87 -5.77
N PRO A 282 2.54 4.15 -4.63
CA PRO A 282 3.02 4.70 -3.36
C PRO A 282 4.38 5.41 -3.44
N GLY A 283 5.31 4.93 -4.26
CA GLY A 283 6.64 5.52 -4.37
C GLY A 283 6.67 6.94 -4.96
N GLY A 284 5.58 7.41 -5.58
CA GLY A 284 5.42 8.83 -5.93
C GLY A 284 5.32 9.72 -4.69
N HIS A 285 4.59 9.27 -3.66
CA HIS A 285 4.50 9.95 -2.37
C HIS A 285 5.81 9.86 -1.60
N GLN A 286 6.48 8.71 -1.62
CA GLN A 286 7.81 8.55 -1.02
C GLN A 286 8.86 9.45 -1.69
N ALA A 287 8.83 9.60 -3.01
CA ALA A 287 9.69 10.54 -3.72
C ALA A 287 9.43 12.00 -3.32
N THR A 288 8.17 12.35 -3.08
CA THR A 288 7.77 13.68 -2.58
C THR A 288 8.27 13.91 -1.15
N LEU A 289 8.10 12.93 -0.27
CA LEU A 289 8.65 12.91 1.09
C LEU A 289 10.17 13.09 1.08
N LEU A 290 10.90 12.33 0.26
CA LEU A 290 12.36 12.50 0.14
C LEU A 290 12.73 13.91 -0.31
N GLY A 291 11.98 14.48 -1.25
CA GLY A 291 12.17 15.87 -1.68
C GLY A 291 11.90 16.90 -0.57
N TRP A 292 11.05 16.58 0.40
CA TRP A 292 10.85 17.38 1.62
C TRP A 292 12.01 17.17 2.61
N LEU A 293 12.34 15.92 2.94
CA LEU A 293 13.45 15.55 3.85
C LEU A 293 14.78 16.18 3.42
N TYR A 294 15.13 16.15 2.13
CA TYR A 294 16.36 16.79 1.63
C TYR A 294 16.37 18.31 1.82
N LYS A 295 15.21 18.98 1.75
CA LYS A 295 15.13 20.43 2.01
C LYS A 295 15.25 20.73 3.50
N ASP A 296 14.78 19.81 4.33
CA ASP A 296 14.82 19.89 5.79
C ASP A 296 16.19 19.49 6.39
N GLY A 297 17.10 18.98 5.56
CA GLY A 297 18.47 18.68 5.97
C GLY A 297 18.72 17.22 6.33
N LEU A 298 18.05 16.28 5.65
CA LEU A 298 18.28 14.84 5.76
C LEU A 298 19.78 14.48 5.87
N GLU A 299 20.14 13.84 6.97
CA GLU A 299 21.48 13.31 7.20
C GLU A 299 21.54 11.83 6.83
N VAL A 300 22.40 11.45 5.89
CA VAL A 300 22.59 10.04 5.51
C VAL A 300 23.45 9.34 6.55
N ASP A 301 23.08 8.12 6.91
CA ASP A 301 23.91 7.27 7.76
C ASP A 301 24.98 6.59 6.90
N TYR A 302 26.21 7.08 7.00
CA TYR A 302 27.36 6.55 6.27
C TYR A 302 27.94 5.24 6.83
N ASP A 303 27.54 4.80 8.03
CA ASP A 303 27.89 3.47 8.56
C ASP A 303 27.10 2.36 7.86
N VAL A 304 25.94 2.71 7.30
CA VAL A 304 25.05 1.82 6.55
C VAL A 304 25.14 2.05 5.04
N MET A 305 25.21 3.31 4.62
CA MET A 305 25.36 3.68 3.21
C MET A 305 26.74 4.28 2.97
N PRO A 306 27.76 3.46 2.63
CA PRO A 306 29.14 3.94 2.58
C PRO A 306 29.32 5.11 1.61
N PHE A 307 30.02 6.14 2.12
CA PHE A 307 30.41 7.35 1.41
C PHE A 307 31.44 7.04 0.32
N ARG A 308 31.23 7.51 -0.91
CA ARG A 308 32.18 7.32 -2.02
C ARG A 308 33.02 8.56 -2.31
N SER A 309 32.50 9.76 -2.11
CA SER A 309 33.23 11.02 -2.38
C SER A 309 32.52 12.27 -1.84
N ASN A 310 33.24 13.39 -1.77
CA ASN A 310 32.68 14.71 -1.40
C ASN A 310 31.50 15.20 -2.27
N ARG A 311 31.27 14.56 -3.43
CA ARG A 311 30.12 14.82 -4.32
C ARG A 311 29.53 13.50 -4.79
N ASP A 312 28.82 12.83 -3.90
CA ASP A 312 28.34 11.48 -4.14
C ASP A 312 26.87 11.43 -4.60
N ILE A 313 26.61 11.87 -5.83
CA ILE A 313 25.25 11.80 -6.40
C ILE A 313 24.73 10.36 -6.48
N VAL A 314 25.63 9.40 -6.69
CA VAL A 314 25.31 7.98 -6.82
C VAL A 314 24.79 7.45 -5.48
N SER A 315 25.53 7.68 -4.39
CA SER A 315 25.10 7.20 -3.08
C SER A 315 23.95 7.98 -2.48
N LEU A 316 23.66 9.19 -2.95
CA LEU A 316 22.52 9.97 -2.47
C LEU A 316 21.30 9.75 -3.37
N GLN A 317 21.22 10.46 -4.49
CA GLN A 317 19.99 10.51 -5.28
C GLN A 317 19.67 9.17 -5.94
N PHE A 318 20.68 8.51 -6.52
CA PHE A 318 20.43 7.28 -7.27
C PHE A 318 20.14 6.09 -6.37
N ARG A 319 20.86 5.95 -5.24
CA ARG A 319 20.55 4.89 -4.26
C ARG A 319 19.17 5.09 -3.62
N PHE A 320 18.78 6.31 -3.24
CA PHE A 320 17.45 6.53 -2.68
C PHE A 320 16.34 6.26 -3.70
N ALA A 321 16.53 6.64 -4.98
CA ALA A 321 15.60 6.28 -6.04
C ALA A 321 15.52 4.76 -6.25
N HIS A 322 16.66 4.08 -6.24
CA HIS A 322 16.74 2.62 -6.30
C HIS A 322 15.99 1.96 -5.14
N LEU A 323 16.25 2.39 -3.90
CA LEU A 323 15.63 1.84 -2.70
C LEU A 323 14.11 2.07 -2.67
N ASN A 324 13.65 3.26 -3.07
CA ASN A 324 12.22 3.55 -3.21
C ASN A 324 11.53 2.55 -4.12
N THR A 325 12.08 2.30 -5.32
CA THR A 325 11.50 1.33 -6.25
C THR A 325 11.64 -0.12 -5.76
N TRP A 326 12.82 -0.49 -5.24
CA TRP A 326 13.11 -1.83 -4.74
C TRP A 326 12.19 -2.23 -3.58
N ALA A 327 11.94 -1.33 -2.63
CA ALA A 327 11.06 -1.59 -1.49
C ALA A 327 9.63 -1.95 -1.94
N ILE A 328 9.14 -1.31 -3.01
CA ILE A 328 7.82 -1.56 -3.58
C ILE A 328 7.80 -2.89 -4.36
N GLU A 329 8.82 -3.12 -5.19
CA GLU A 329 8.95 -4.35 -5.96
C GLU A 329 9.02 -5.58 -5.04
N CYS A 330 9.76 -5.48 -3.94
CA CYS A 330 10.02 -6.63 -3.09
C CYS A 330 8.76 -7.19 -2.41
N VAL A 331 7.74 -6.37 -2.18
CA VAL A 331 6.49 -6.75 -1.51
C VAL A 331 5.41 -7.23 -2.49
N GLY A 332 5.45 -6.80 -3.74
CA GLY A 332 4.34 -6.92 -4.70
C GLY A 332 3.82 -8.34 -4.89
N ALA A 333 4.68 -9.26 -5.32
CA ALA A 333 4.27 -10.64 -5.59
C ALA A 333 3.70 -11.35 -4.35
N VAL A 334 4.28 -11.13 -3.17
CA VAL A 334 3.79 -11.74 -1.92
C VAL A 334 2.41 -11.18 -1.57
N ASN A 335 2.23 -9.86 -1.67
CA ASN A 335 0.95 -9.21 -1.39
C ASN A 335 -0.16 -9.73 -2.32
N PHE A 336 0.10 -9.78 -3.64
CA PHE A 336 -0.87 -10.30 -4.60
C PHE A 336 -1.13 -11.79 -4.46
N CYS A 337 -0.12 -12.60 -4.14
CA CYS A 337 -0.32 -14.01 -3.83
C CYS A 337 -1.28 -14.19 -2.64
N ILE A 338 -1.07 -13.44 -1.56
CA ILE A 338 -1.98 -13.47 -0.40
C ILE A 338 -3.39 -13.02 -0.79
N LYS A 339 -3.54 -11.95 -1.59
CA LYS A 339 -4.85 -11.49 -2.09
C LYS A 339 -5.63 -12.60 -2.78
N TRP A 340 -5.00 -13.27 -3.74
CA TRP A 340 -5.62 -14.35 -4.51
C TRP A 340 -5.71 -15.67 -3.75
N THR A 341 -5.04 -15.80 -2.60
CA THR A 341 -5.20 -16.93 -1.68
C THR A 341 -6.50 -16.82 -0.88
N TYR A 342 -6.90 -15.62 -0.44
CA TYR A 342 -8.03 -15.45 0.48
C TYR A 342 -9.27 -14.80 -0.11
N GLY A 343 -9.14 -13.94 -1.14
CA GLY A 343 -10.31 -13.45 -1.86
C GLY A 343 -11.24 -12.52 -1.07
N ARG A 344 -10.73 -11.70 -0.13
CA ARG A 344 -11.57 -10.76 0.63
C ARG A 344 -12.35 -9.82 -0.32
N PRO A 345 -13.69 -9.74 -0.23
CA PRO A 345 -14.50 -8.89 -1.09
C PRO A 345 -14.22 -7.41 -0.82
N ARG A 346 -14.37 -6.56 -1.83
CA ARG A 346 -14.20 -5.11 -1.68
C ARG A 346 -15.37 -4.49 -0.94
N PRO A 347 -15.18 -3.36 -0.22
CA PRO A 347 -16.27 -2.70 0.50
C PRO A 347 -17.48 -2.37 -0.39
N GLU A 348 -17.21 -1.94 -1.64
CA GLU A 348 -18.26 -1.61 -2.60
C GLU A 348 -19.17 -2.78 -2.98
N GLU A 349 -18.63 -4.01 -3.03
CA GLU A 349 -19.39 -5.23 -3.35
C GLU A 349 -20.38 -5.53 -2.22
N VAL A 350 -19.90 -5.49 -0.98
CA VAL A 350 -20.71 -5.81 0.20
C VAL A 350 -21.74 -4.71 0.47
N ALA A 351 -21.35 -3.43 0.40
CA ALA A 351 -22.27 -2.32 0.60
C ALA A 351 -23.42 -2.32 -0.41
N TYR A 352 -23.14 -2.66 -1.67
CA TYR A 352 -24.17 -2.73 -2.70
C TYR A 352 -25.12 -3.94 -2.52
N GLN A 353 -24.59 -5.09 -2.09
CA GLN A 353 -25.42 -6.24 -1.75
C GLN A 353 -26.35 -5.94 -0.56
N ILE A 354 -25.89 -5.17 0.43
CA ILE A 354 -26.74 -4.66 1.52
C ILE A 354 -27.82 -3.70 0.98
N ALA A 355 -27.41 -2.71 0.17
CA ALA A 355 -28.33 -1.71 -0.39
C ALA A 355 -29.47 -2.34 -1.24
N THR A 356 -29.19 -3.48 -1.86
CA THR A 356 -30.15 -4.23 -2.70
C THR A 356 -30.90 -5.32 -1.95
N GLY A 357 -30.63 -5.50 -0.64
CA GLY A 357 -31.26 -6.51 0.20
C GLY A 357 -30.81 -7.95 -0.10
N GLN A 358 -29.71 -8.14 -0.83
CA GLN A 358 -29.12 -9.46 -1.10
C GLN A 358 -28.46 -10.05 0.15
N ILE A 359 -27.95 -9.19 1.04
CA ILE A 359 -27.46 -9.56 2.37
C ILE A 359 -28.26 -8.81 3.43
N THR A 360 -28.78 -9.55 4.41
CA THR A 360 -29.47 -8.97 5.57
C THR A 360 -29.02 -9.57 6.90
N GLN A 361 -28.46 -10.78 6.86
CA GLN A 361 -27.93 -11.52 8.01
C GLN A 361 -26.67 -10.84 8.55
N GLY A 362 -26.57 -10.70 9.87
CA GLY A 362 -25.45 -10.03 10.53
C GLY A 362 -25.41 -8.50 10.37
N VAL A 363 -26.19 -7.90 9.47
CA VAL A 363 -26.11 -6.45 9.22
C VAL A 363 -27.00 -5.68 10.18
N SER A 364 -26.42 -4.79 10.99
CA SER A 364 -27.18 -3.95 11.91
C SER A 364 -28.16 -3.01 11.18
N GLU A 365 -29.28 -2.66 11.81
CA GLU A 365 -30.25 -1.71 11.24
C GLU A 365 -29.60 -0.33 10.98
N GLU A 366 -28.66 0.07 11.84
CA GLU A 366 -27.91 1.32 11.69
C GLU A 366 -27.05 1.31 10.42
N LEU A 367 -26.26 0.24 10.20
CA LEU A 367 -25.41 0.10 9.02
C LEU A 367 -26.25 0.04 7.74
N GLN A 368 -27.39 -0.69 7.75
CA GLN A 368 -28.34 -0.70 6.64
C GLN A 368 -28.88 0.71 6.34
N SER A 369 -29.27 1.47 7.38
CA SER A 369 -29.75 2.84 7.23
C SER A 369 -28.68 3.78 6.67
N LYS A 370 -27.43 3.67 7.14
CA LYS A 370 -26.29 4.45 6.62
C LYS A 370 -26.08 4.16 5.13
N ILE A 371 -26.05 2.89 4.74
CA ILE A 371 -25.89 2.47 3.34
C ILE A 371 -27.05 2.95 2.46
N ALA A 372 -28.29 2.80 2.92
CA ALA A 372 -29.47 3.25 2.20
C ALA A 372 -29.43 4.78 1.94
N SER A 373 -28.91 5.56 2.89
CA SER A 373 -28.83 7.01 2.76
C SER A 373 -27.94 7.50 1.60
N MET A 374 -27.00 6.67 1.13
CA MET A 374 -26.13 6.98 0.00
C MET A 374 -26.79 6.81 -1.38
N ASN A 375 -27.97 6.19 -1.47
CA ASN A 375 -28.72 5.98 -2.73
C ASN A 375 -27.87 5.38 -3.85
N LEU A 376 -27.18 4.27 -3.57
CA LEU A 376 -26.25 3.64 -4.51
C LEU A 376 -26.96 3.16 -5.80
N GLU A 377 -26.48 3.61 -6.96
CA GLU A 377 -27.00 3.19 -8.27
C GLU A 377 -26.43 1.84 -8.72
N ASN A 378 -25.19 1.55 -8.30
CA ASN A 378 -24.42 0.34 -8.57
C ASN A 378 -23.30 0.22 -7.52
N ALA A 379 -22.51 -0.85 -7.56
CA ALA A 379 -21.41 -1.03 -6.61
C ALA A 379 -20.38 0.12 -6.66
N THR A 380 -19.91 0.52 -7.85
CA THR A 380 -18.85 1.53 -7.97
C THR A 380 -19.26 2.90 -7.43
N SER A 381 -20.56 3.22 -7.45
CA SER A 381 -21.12 4.44 -6.86
C SER A 381 -20.84 4.59 -5.36
N PHE A 382 -20.50 3.51 -4.65
CA PHE A 382 -20.07 3.52 -3.25
C PHE A 382 -18.73 4.25 -3.05
N THR A 383 -17.82 4.18 -4.02
CA THR A 383 -16.43 4.65 -3.85
C THR A 383 -16.25 6.12 -4.26
N ALA A 384 -15.02 6.63 -4.09
CA ALA A 384 -14.60 7.90 -4.66
C ALA A 384 -14.30 7.86 -6.16
N TYR A 385 -14.21 6.66 -6.75
CA TYR A 385 -13.72 6.46 -8.11
C TYR A 385 -14.87 6.02 -9.03
N PRO A 386 -15.04 6.64 -10.21
CA PRO A 386 -16.10 6.23 -11.14
C PRO A 386 -16.09 4.74 -11.50
N GLU A 387 -14.90 4.17 -11.64
CA GLU A 387 -14.67 2.75 -11.94
C GLU A 387 -14.71 1.84 -10.71
N GLY A 388 -14.79 2.41 -9.50
CA GLY A 388 -14.75 1.66 -8.25
C GLY A 388 -13.34 1.24 -7.82
N SER A 389 -13.25 0.16 -7.04
CA SER A 389 -11.97 -0.44 -6.65
C SER A 389 -11.26 -1.18 -7.79
N PRO A 390 -9.93 -1.40 -7.72
CA PRO A 390 -9.21 -2.24 -8.69
C PRO A 390 -9.73 -3.69 -8.76
N SER A 391 -9.50 -4.37 -9.89
CA SER A 391 -10.00 -5.72 -10.19
C SER A 391 -9.17 -6.83 -9.53
N HIS A 392 -8.92 -6.70 -8.23
CA HIS A 392 -8.25 -7.70 -7.40
C HIS A 392 -8.78 -7.65 -5.95
N PRO A 393 -8.64 -8.75 -5.16
CA PRO A 393 -9.14 -8.82 -3.78
C PRO A 393 -8.62 -7.71 -2.87
N ALA A 394 -9.39 -7.41 -1.82
CA ALA A 394 -9.14 -6.29 -0.92
C ALA A 394 -7.91 -6.51 -0.02
N TRP A 395 -7.76 -7.70 0.57
CA TRP A 395 -6.80 -7.90 1.65
C TRP A 395 -5.53 -8.67 1.23
N PRO A 396 -4.34 -8.27 1.70
CA PRO A 396 -4.00 -7.01 2.38
C PRO A 396 -3.82 -5.87 1.36
N ALA A 397 -3.91 -4.61 1.75
CA ALA A 397 -3.80 -3.49 0.80
C ALA A 397 -2.37 -3.35 0.24
N MET A 398 -2.22 -3.37 -1.09
CA MET A 398 -0.91 -3.25 -1.75
C MET A 398 -0.32 -1.85 -1.59
N HIS A 399 -1.14 -0.79 -1.69
CA HIS A 399 -0.70 0.59 -1.42
C HIS A 399 -0.05 0.72 -0.03
N SER A 400 -0.63 0.06 0.95
CA SER A 400 -0.16 0.05 2.34
C SER A 400 1.11 -0.79 2.49
N ALA A 401 1.17 -2.00 1.90
CA ALA A 401 2.38 -2.83 1.93
C ALA A 401 3.58 -2.21 1.21
N ALA A 402 3.34 -1.45 0.16
CA ALA A 402 4.38 -0.71 -0.55
C ALA A 402 4.77 0.59 0.18
N SER A 403 4.01 1.04 1.18
CA SER A 403 4.28 2.23 1.99
C SER A 403 5.15 1.88 3.20
N ALA A 404 6.42 1.57 2.92
CA ALA A 404 7.42 1.22 3.93
C ALA A 404 8.54 2.27 4.06
N ALA A 405 8.25 3.53 3.69
CA ALA A 405 9.25 4.60 3.64
C ALA A 405 9.83 4.91 5.01
N SER A 406 8.98 4.95 6.04
CA SER A 406 9.38 5.14 7.43
C SER A 406 10.45 4.14 7.87
N LEU A 407 10.32 2.86 7.49
CA LEU A 407 11.32 1.83 7.80
C LEU A 407 12.60 2.03 6.98
N TRP A 408 12.51 1.99 5.65
CA TRP A 408 13.74 1.91 4.85
C TRP A 408 14.55 3.22 4.93
N ILE A 409 13.91 4.38 5.02
CA ILE A 409 14.59 5.68 5.15
C ILE A 409 15.31 5.75 6.51
N SER A 410 14.67 5.35 7.60
CA SER A 410 15.28 5.39 8.94
C SER A 410 16.46 4.42 9.10
N VAL A 411 16.51 3.36 8.30
CA VAL A 411 17.68 2.48 8.23
C VAL A 411 18.86 3.21 7.56
N VAL A 412 18.63 3.97 6.49
CA VAL A 412 19.70 4.58 5.69
C VAL A 412 20.04 6.03 6.05
N ALA A 413 19.24 6.66 6.90
CA ALA A 413 19.39 8.05 7.31
C ALA A 413 19.27 8.18 8.83
N ASN A 414 19.85 9.27 9.36
CA ASN A 414 19.70 9.71 10.73
C ASN A 414 18.58 10.74 10.77
N LEU A 415 17.33 10.25 10.86
CA LEU A 415 16.16 11.11 10.91
C LEU A 415 16.06 11.81 12.27
N THR A 416 15.67 13.09 12.26
CA THR A 416 15.15 13.72 13.49
C THR A 416 13.81 13.08 13.89
N PRO A 417 13.37 13.23 15.15
CA PRO A 417 12.04 12.80 15.55
C PRO A 417 10.91 13.29 14.64
N GLU A 418 10.96 14.55 14.22
CA GLU A 418 9.97 15.16 13.33
C GLU A 418 10.02 14.56 11.93
N GLN A 419 11.23 14.35 11.39
CA GLN A 419 11.39 13.71 10.08
C GLN A 419 10.89 12.26 10.07
N TYR A 420 11.14 11.52 11.15
CA TYR A 420 10.65 10.16 11.29
C TYR A 420 9.13 10.13 11.44
N CYS A 421 8.58 11.04 12.24
CA CYS A 421 7.14 11.24 12.37
C CYS A 421 6.46 11.51 11.02
N GLU A 422 7.02 12.42 10.21
CA GLU A 422 6.47 12.71 8.88
C GLU A 422 6.57 11.51 7.94
N ALA A 423 7.64 10.71 8.02
CA ALA A 423 7.72 9.48 7.24
C ALA A 423 6.63 8.47 7.63
N LEU A 424 6.34 8.32 8.93
CA LEU A 424 5.26 7.48 9.43
C LEU A 424 3.88 7.98 8.98
N ARG A 425 3.65 9.30 9.04
CA ARG A 425 2.40 9.92 8.56
C ARG A 425 2.18 9.72 7.07
N VAL A 426 3.24 9.77 6.25
CA VAL A 426 3.11 9.47 4.81
C VAL A 426 2.68 8.02 4.58
N ASP A 427 3.33 7.06 5.26
CA ASP A 427 2.96 5.66 5.11
C ASP A 427 1.51 5.40 5.55
N TYR A 428 1.13 5.92 6.73
CA TYR A 428 -0.23 5.81 7.26
C TYR A 428 -1.26 6.48 6.35
N ALA A 429 -0.99 7.70 5.88
CA ALA A 429 -1.93 8.46 5.07
C ALA A 429 -2.13 7.82 3.68
N VAL A 430 -1.09 7.28 3.05
CA VAL A 430 -1.23 6.51 1.79
C VAL A 430 -2.09 5.27 2.01
N ALA A 431 -1.96 4.61 3.15
CA ALA A 431 -2.76 3.45 3.51
C ALA A 431 -4.23 3.83 3.75
N TYR A 432 -4.51 4.70 4.73
CA TYR A 432 -5.88 5.08 5.13
C TYR A 432 -6.63 5.89 4.09
N ALA A 433 -5.95 6.63 3.21
CA ALA A 433 -6.59 7.26 2.06
C ALA A 433 -7.35 6.26 1.17
N ARG A 434 -6.98 4.97 1.18
CA ARG A 434 -7.72 3.92 0.47
C ARG A 434 -9.06 3.57 1.14
N THR A 435 -9.17 3.70 2.46
CA THR A 435 -10.45 3.59 3.18
C THR A 435 -11.29 4.83 2.96
N VAL A 436 -10.68 6.02 2.97
CA VAL A 436 -11.37 7.28 2.59
C VAL A 436 -11.93 7.19 1.16
N ALA A 437 -11.20 6.55 0.24
CA ALA A 437 -11.68 6.31 -1.12
C ALA A 437 -12.74 5.20 -1.24
N GLY A 438 -12.99 4.42 -0.18
CA GLY A 438 -14.00 3.35 -0.16
C GLY A 438 -13.54 2.04 -0.80
N VAL A 439 -12.23 1.83 -1.00
CA VAL A 439 -11.72 0.67 -1.74
C VAL A 439 -11.03 -0.39 -0.84
N HIS A 440 -10.73 -0.07 0.41
CA HIS A 440 -10.10 -0.97 1.39
C HIS A 440 -10.69 -0.77 2.79
N TYR A 441 -10.75 -1.86 3.57
CA TYR A 441 -11.10 -1.78 4.99
C TYR A 441 -9.91 -1.24 5.82
N PRO A 442 -10.15 -0.68 7.02
CA PRO A 442 -9.08 -0.25 7.92
C PRO A 442 -8.06 -1.36 8.20
N THR A 443 -8.53 -2.58 8.49
CA THR A 443 -7.63 -3.73 8.72
C THR A 443 -6.81 -4.13 7.49
N ASP A 444 -7.31 -3.97 6.25
CA ASP A 444 -6.52 -4.20 5.03
C ASP A 444 -5.28 -3.31 5.01
N ASN A 445 -5.43 -2.07 5.49
CA ASN A 445 -4.39 -1.06 5.48
C ASN A 445 -3.34 -1.33 6.54
N ILE A 446 -3.76 -1.54 7.80
CA ILE A 446 -2.83 -1.83 8.89
C ILE A 446 -2.07 -3.14 8.64
N MET A 447 -2.77 -4.21 8.22
CA MET A 447 -2.10 -5.47 7.89
C MET A 447 -1.19 -5.32 6.66
N GLY A 448 -1.56 -4.48 5.69
CA GLY A 448 -0.69 -4.11 4.58
C GLY A 448 0.61 -3.44 5.07
N LEU A 449 0.53 -2.39 5.90
CA LEU A 449 1.69 -1.71 6.47
C LEU A 449 2.62 -2.67 7.23
N ASN A 450 2.03 -3.54 8.08
CA ASN A 450 2.77 -4.57 8.79
C ASN A 450 3.45 -5.58 7.84
N LEU A 451 2.76 -6.05 6.80
CA LEU A 451 3.31 -6.94 5.78
C LEU A 451 4.51 -6.29 5.06
N GLY A 452 4.35 -5.04 4.65
CA GLY A 452 5.39 -4.26 3.98
C GLY A 452 6.65 -4.15 4.83
N GLN A 453 6.47 -3.72 6.07
CA GLN A 453 7.55 -3.61 7.04
C GLN A 453 8.27 -4.96 7.25
N MET A 454 7.53 -6.06 7.37
CA MET A 454 8.11 -7.40 7.56
C MET A 454 8.96 -7.85 6.38
N ILE A 455 8.44 -7.75 5.15
CA ILE A 455 9.15 -8.21 3.95
C ILE A 455 10.39 -7.36 3.70
N VAL A 456 10.28 -6.02 3.84
CA VAL A 456 11.42 -5.11 3.68
C VAL A 456 12.46 -5.42 4.76
N ALA A 457 12.05 -5.55 6.02
CA ALA A 457 12.95 -5.89 7.13
C ALA A 457 13.71 -7.19 6.91
N GLU A 458 13.06 -8.21 6.35
CA GLU A 458 13.69 -9.50 6.09
C GLU A 458 14.72 -9.41 4.95
N ARG A 459 14.40 -8.69 3.87
CA ARG A 459 15.20 -8.70 2.63
C ARG A 459 16.26 -7.62 2.57
N MET A 460 16.08 -6.51 3.28
CA MET A 460 16.99 -5.36 3.24
C MET A 460 18.42 -5.71 3.66
N PRO A 461 18.69 -6.53 4.70
CA PRO A 461 20.05 -6.89 5.07
C PRO A 461 20.85 -7.56 3.94
N ASP A 462 20.23 -8.53 3.25
CA ASP A 462 20.88 -9.24 2.14
C ASP A 462 20.98 -8.34 0.90
N HIS A 463 19.94 -7.56 0.60
CA HIS A 463 19.99 -6.59 -0.49
C HIS A 463 21.16 -5.61 -0.33
N PHE A 464 21.39 -5.10 0.88
CA PHE A 464 22.49 -4.16 1.16
C PHE A 464 23.86 -4.83 1.12
N ALA A 465 23.99 -6.05 1.64
CA ALA A 465 25.24 -6.80 1.58
C ALA A 465 25.65 -7.07 0.13
N GLU A 466 24.71 -7.51 -0.70
CA GLU A 466 24.96 -7.86 -2.10
C GLU A 466 25.21 -6.64 -3.00
N ASN A 467 24.42 -5.58 -2.84
CA ASN A 467 24.42 -4.46 -3.78
C ASN A 467 25.32 -3.30 -3.33
N PHE A 468 25.57 -3.16 -2.03
CA PHE A 468 26.30 -2.02 -1.47
C PHE A 468 27.54 -2.40 -0.65
N GLY A 469 27.76 -3.69 -0.39
CA GLY A 469 28.90 -4.17 0.40
C GLY A 469 28.79 -3.80 1.88
N THR A 470 27.58 -3.52 2.37
CA THR A 470 27.32 -3.16 3.76
C THR A 470 27.27 -4.41 4.64
N ASP A 471 27.71 -4.30 5.88
CA ASP A 471 27.58 -5.35 6.88
C ASP A 471 26.09 -5.64 7.18
N ARG A 472 25.66 -6.87 6.87
CA ARG A 472 24.31 -7.39 7.12
C ARG A 472 23.87 -7.17 8.57
N ALA A 473 24.76 -7.37 9.54
CA ALA A 473 24.43 -7.26 10.96
C ALA A 473 24.13 -5.81 11.38
N LYS A 474 24.80 -4.83 10.77
CA LYS A 474 24.53 -3.40 11.03
C LYS A 474 23.14 -3.00 10.53
N ILE A 475 22.76 -3.47 9.34
CA ILE A 475 21.42 -3.26 8.78
C ILE A 475 20.36 -3.88 9.69
N GLN A 476 20.55 -5.16 10.05
CA GLN A 476 19.62 -5.87 10.93
C GLN A 476 19.44 -5.15 12.27
N ALA A 477 20.53 -4.73 12.91
CA ALA A 477 20.47 -4.03 14.18
C ALA A 477 19.69 -2.70 14.11
N LYS A 478 19.73 -1.99 12.97
CA LYS A 478 18.89 -0.81 12.76
C LYS A 478 17.43 -1.18 12.57
N ILE A 479 17.15 -2.14 11.70
CA ILE A 479 15.79 -2.64 11.46
C ILE A 479 15.12 -3.03 12.77
N ASP A 480 15.82 -3.78 13.63
CA ASP A 480 15.29 -4.24 14.92
C ASP A 480 14.92 -3.08 15.88
N ARG A 481 15.55 -1.90 15.73
CA ARG A 481 15.22 -0.69 16.51
C ARG A 481 14.05 0.10 15.93
N MET A 482 13.86 0.02 14.62
CA MET A 482 12.88 0.85 13.91
C MET A 482 11.54 0.14 13.67
N ARG A 483 11.49 -1.19 13.82
CA ARG A 483 10.25 -1.96 13.67
C ARG A 483 9.34 -1.83 14.87
N PHE A 484 8.05 -1.76 14.60
CA PHE A 484 6.97 -1.77 15.59
C PHE A 484 5.72 -2.41 14.96
N ASP A 485 4.64 -2.62 15.73
CA ASP A 485 3.35 -3.02 15.16
C ASP A 485 2.56 -1.77 14.77
N TRP A 486 2.11 -1.66 13.51
CA TRP A 486 1.33 -0.52 13.05
C TRP A 486 0.00 -0.31 13.79
N ASN A 487 -0.52 -1.33 14.49
CA ASN A 487 -1.65 -1.15 15.41
C ASN A 487 -1.31 -0.24 16.61
N ASP A 488 -0.03 -0.11 16.96
CA ASP A 488 0.44 0.70 18.08
C ASP A 488 0.71 2.16 17.68
N PHE A 489 0.67 2.50 16.39
CA PHE A 489 0.94 3.86 15.93
C PHE A 489 -0.30 4.75 15.99
N ASN A 490 -0.16 5.89 16.66
CA ASN A 490 -1.16 6.95 16.66
C ASN A 490 -0.64 8.13 15.82
N VAL A 491 -1.34 8.39 14.72
CA VAL A 491 -1.00 9.41 13.72
C VAL A 491 -1.14 10.84 14.25
N ASP A 492 -2.07 11.07 15.19
CA ASP A 492 -2.41 12.40 15.68
C ASP A 492 -1.40 12.94 16.68
N ASP A 493 -1.01 12.11 17.66
CA ASP A 493 0.02 12.46 18.64
C ASP A 493 1.43 12.05 18.20
N CYS A 494 1.53 11.33 17.08
CA CYS A 494 2.77 10.76 16.57
C CYS A 494 3.52 9.93 17.61
N SER A 495 2.82 8.95 18.17
CA SER A 495 3.34 8.03 19.17
C SER A 495 3.27 6.58 18.72
N ILE A 496 4.13 5.74 19.29
CA ILE A 496 4.09 4.28 19.13
C ILE A 496 3.90 3.68 20.51
N ALA A 497 2.86 2.87 20.69
CA ALA A 497 2.46 2.27 21.96
C ALA A 497 2.32 3.33 23.09
N GLY A 498 1.81 4.52 22.73
CA GLY A 498 1.65 5.66 23.63
C GLY A 498 2.95 6.37 24.02
N VAL A 499 4.08 6.02 23.42
CA VAL A 499 5.36 6.71 23.60
C VAL A 499 5.54 7.73 22.47
N PRO A 500 5.53 9.04 22.76
CA PRO A 500 5.71 10.07 21.73
C PRO A 500 7.06 9.92 21.03
N ILE A 501 7.05 10.05 19.70
CA ILE A 501 8.28 10.10 18.90
C ILE A 501 8.89 11.49 19.02
N VAL A 502 8.06 12.52 18.86
CA VAL A 502 8.43 13.94 19.04
C VAL A 502 8.29 14.29 20.51
N GLY A 503 9.38 14.75 21.15
CA GLY A 503 9.48 14.99 22.59
C GLY A 503 9.73 16.44 22.98
#